data_AF-A0A2M7XPZ5-F1
#
_entry.id   AF-A0A2M7XPZ5-F1
#
_cell.length_a   1.000
_cell.length_b   1.000
_cell.length_c   1.000
_cell.angle_alpha   90.00
_cell.angle_beta   90.00
_cell.angle_gamma   90.00
#
_symmetry.space_group_name_H-M   'P 1'
#
loop_
_entity.id
_entity.type
_entity.pdbx_description
1 polymer ?
#
loop_
_entity_poly.entity_id
_entity_poly.type
_entity_poly.pdbx_seq_one_letter_code
_entity_poly.pdbx_strand_id
1 'polypeptide(L)'
;MSMTPEWSVWGAAFLQSFVTLLVIMDPFGGLPIFLTLTKNFDLPRTRHSANRAIRVSFILLVIVVFVGTGVLDFFGISLFSFQVGGGLILLLLGLLYVLDIQVGSANDYKSDIIIPMATPLIAGPGAITAVILLVSQFGFWIPLAATLVNLFLFWFAMY
;
A
#
# COMPACT_ATOMS: atom_id res chain seq x y z
N MET A 1 -15.57 0.22 -37.19
CA MET A 1 -15.56 0.36 -35.72
C MET A 1 -15.09 -0.99 -35.17
N SER A 2 -13.77 -1.18 -35.04
CA SER A 2 -13.21 -2.45 -34.58
C SER A 2 -13.49 -2.61 -33.09
N MET A 3 -14.33 -3.57 -32.73
CA MET A 3 -14.57 -3.96 -31.34
C MET A 3 -13.22 -4.41 -30.77
N THR A 4 -12.66 -3.61 -29.86
CA THR A 4 -11.48 -4.01 -29.09
C THR A 4 -11.83 -5.30 -28.34
N PRO A 5 -11.04 -6.37 -28.46
CA PRO A 5 -11.38 -7.64 -27.84
C PRO A 5 -11.51 -7.48 -26.31
N GLU A 6 -12.50 -8.14 -25.69
CA GLU A 6 -12.73 -7.98 -24.25
C GLU A 6 -11.49 -8.30 -23.40
N TRP A 7 -10.65 -9.25 -23.84
CA TRP A 7 -9.37 -9.57 -23.18
C TRP A 7 -8.40 -8.39 -23.11
N SER A 8 -8.46 -7.45 -24.07
CA SER A 8 -7.64 -6.24 -24.04
C SER A 8 -8.07 -5.27 -22.94
N VAL A 9 -9.37 -5.26 -22.61
CA VAL A 9 -9.94 -4.42 -21.56
C VAL A 9 -9.52 -4.92 -20.18
N TRP A 10 -9.62 -6.24 -19.94
CA TRP A 10 -9.18 -6.86 -18.68
C TRP A 10 -7.67 -6.70 -18.47
N GLY A 11 -6.87 -6.88 -19.54
CA GLY A 11 -5.42 -6.68 -19.50
C GLY A 11 -5.04 -5.23 -19.19
N ALA A 12 -5.71 -4.26 -19.83
CA ALA A 12 -5.49 -2.84 -19.57
C ALA A 12 -5.88 -2.45 -18.13
N ALA A 13 -7.02 -2.93 -17.63
CA ALA A 13 -7.47 -2.67 -16.26
C ALA A 13 -6.51 -3.26 -15.21
N PHE A 14 -5.99 -4.47 -15.47
CA PHE A 14 -4.96 -5.07 -14.62
C PHE A 14 -3.68 -4.26 -14.65
N LEU A 15 -3.19 -3.89 -15.84
CA LEU A 15 -1.96 -3.11 -15.98
C LEU A 15 -2.07 -1.75 -15.29
N GLN A 16 -3.21 -1.06 -15.46
CA GLN A 16 -3.49 0.20 -14.79
C GLN A 16 -3.50 0.02 -13.27
N SER A 17 -4.25 -0.97 -12.76
CA SER A 17 -4.29 -1.27 -11.32
C SER A 17 -2.90 -1.59 -10.77
N PHE A 18 -2.14 -2.42 -11.49
CA PHE A 18 -0.80 -2.83 -11.13
C PHE A 18 0.15 -1.63 -11.06
N VAL A 19 0.22 -0.81 -12.12
CA VAL A 19 1.11 0.35 -12.19
C VAL A 19 0.72 1.40 -11.14
N THR A 20 -0.58 1.69 -10.98
CA THR A 20 -1.05 2.63 -9.94
C THR A 20 -0.63 2.17 -8.55
N LEU A 21 -0.85 0.89 -8.21
CA LEU A 21 -0.45 0.36 -6.91
C LEU A 21 1.07 0.29 -6.77
N LEU A 22 1.82 -0.06 -7.81
CA LEU A 22 3.28 -0.11 -7.77
C LEU A 22 3.88 1.26 -7.45
N VAL A 23 3.39 2.30 -8.10
CA VAL A 23 3.85 3.68 -7.88
C VAL A 23 3.48 4.16 -6.47
N ILE A 24 2.27 3.86 -6.00
CA ILE A 24 1.76 4.35 -4.72
C ILE A 24 2.37 3.61 -3.52
N MET A 25 2.55 2.29 -3.65
CA MET A 25 3.20 1.48 -2.60
C MET A 25 4.70 1.75 -2.52
N ASP A 26 5.28 2.37 -3.56
CA ASP A 26 6.67 2.80 -3.68
C ASP A 26 7.68 1.81 -3.07
N PRO A 27 7.81 0.62 -3.67
CA PRO A 27 8.68 -0.40 -3.13
C PRO A 27 10.15 0.06 -3.09
N PHE A 28 10.56 0.93 -4.00
CA PHE A 28 11.95 1.36 -4.07
C PHE A 28 12.26 2.51 -3.11
N GLY A 29 11.35 3.47 -2.93
CA GLY A 29 11.50 4.55 -1.95
C GLY A 29 11.27 4.10 -0.50
N GLY A 30 10.47 3.05 -0.28
CA GLY A 30 10.29 2.45 1.05
C GLY A 30 11.51 1.69 1.57
N LEU A 31 12.39 1.20 0.68
CA LEU A 31 13.58 0.41 1.06
C LEU A 31 14.59 1.20 1.93
N PRO A 32 15.03 2.42 1.56
CA PRO A 32 15.92 3.23 2.43
C PRO A 32 15.33 3.50 3.81
N ILE A 33 14.03 3.75 3.90
CA ILE A 33 13.33 3.98 5.17
C ILE A 33 13.36 2.69 6.00
N PHE A 34 13.01 1.56 5.39
CA PHE A 34 13.05 0.25 6.04
C PHE A 34 14.46 -0.09 6.54
N LEU A 35 15.49 0.09 5.70
CA LEU A 35 16.89 -0.15 6.07
C LEU A 35 17.34 0.73 7.24
N THR A 36 16.92 2.00 7.27
CA THR A 36 17.20 2.93 8.36
C THR A 36 16.56 2.47 9.67
N LEU A 37 15.31 1.97 9.61
CA LEU A 37 14.60 1.41 10.77
C LEU A 37 15.20 0.08 11.25
N THR A 38 15.77 -0.72 10.35
CA THR A 38 16.40 -2.00 10.67
C THR A 38 17.92 -1.93 10.78
N LYS A 39 18.53 -0.73 10.84
CA LYS A 39 20.00 -0.56 10.79
C LYS A 39 20.76 -1.30 11.90
N ASN A 40 20.09 -1.56 13.03
CA ASN A 40 20.66 -2.23 14.20
C ASN A 40 20.28 -3.73 14.28
N PHE A 41 19.68 -4.30 13.23
CA PHE A 41 19.22 -5.69 13.20
C PHE A 41 20.20 -6.58 12.43
N ASP A 42 20.42 -7.79 12.93
CA ASP A 42 21.08 -8.86 12.16
C ASP A 42 20.20 -9.28 10.97
N LEU A 43 20.81 -9.77 9.89
CA LEU A 43 20.12 -10.23 8.67
C LEU A 43 18.88 -11.12 8.92
N PRO A 44 18.90 -12.10 9.85
CA PRO A 44 17.72 -12.92 10.14
C PRO A 44 16.56 -12.11 10.74
N ARG A 45 16.86 -11.11 11.60
CA ARG A 45 15.86 -10.25 12.25
C ARG A 45 15.25 -9.26 11.26
N THR A 46 16.05 -8.72 10.35
CA THR A 46 15.58 -7.86 9.26
C THR A 46 14.61 -8.61 8.35
N ARG A 47 14.96 -9.83 7.91
CA ARG A 47 14.08 -10.69 7.09
C ARG A 47 12.79 -11.07 7.81
N HIS A 48 12.86 -11.38 9.11
CA HIS A 48 11.67 -11.67 9.90
C HIS A 48 10.72 -10.46 9.97
N SER A 49 11.27 -9.27 10.16
CA SER A 49 10.51 -8.01 10.22
C SER A 49 9.86 -7.67 8.88
N ALA A 50 10.60 -7.81 7.77
CA ALA A 50 10.07 -7.64 6.41
C ALA A 50 8.89 -8.58 6.13
N ASN A 51 9.07 -9.88 6.42
CA ASN A 51 8.03 -10.89 6.25
C ASN A 51 6.78 -10.62 7.10
N ARG A 52 6.95 -10.06 8.30
CA ARG A 52 5.83 -9.69 9.17
C ARG A 52 5.11 -8.45 8.63
N ALA A 53 5.83 -7.41 8.23
CA ALA A 53 5.25 -6.21 7.64
C ALA A 53 4.40 -6.55 6.40
N ILE A 54 4.97 -7.33 5.47
CA ILE A 54 4.28 -7.73 4.23
C ILE A 54 3.03 -8.55 4.52
N ARG A 55 3.08 -9.48 5.48
CA ARG A 55 1.89 -10.27 5.86
C ARG A 55 0.78 -9.40 6.45
N VAL A 56 1.11 -8.43 7.29
CA VAL A 56 0.09 -7.55 7.86
C VAL A 56 -0.47 -6.61 6.78
N SER A 57 0.38 -6.05 5.91
CA SER A 57 -0.05 -5.23 4.77
C SER A 57 -0.91 -6.01 3.78
N PHE A 58 -0.59 -7.28 3.54
CA PHE A 58 -1.41 -8.20 2.77
C PHE A 58 -2.81 -8.33 3.37
N ILE A 59 -2.90 -8.71 4.64
CA ILE A 59 -4.20 -8.92 5.31
C ILE A 59 -5.01 -7.62 5.26
N LEU A 60 -4.38 -6.48 5.56
CA LEU A 60 -5.03 -5.19 5.55
C LEU A 60 -5.57 -4.82 4.16
N LEU A 61 -4.74 -4.87 3.12
CA LEU A 61 -5.17 -4.50 1.76
C LEU A 61 -6.21 -5.47 1.21
N VAL A 62 -6.10 -6.78 1.49
CA VAL A 62 -7.13 -7.74 1.11
C VAL A 62 -8.46 -7.43 1.79
N ILE A 63 -8.47 -7.10 3.08
CA ILE A 63 -9.70 -6.67 3.77
C ILE A 63 -10.27 -5.41 3.09
N VAL A 64 -9.43 -4.42 2.81
CA VAL A 64 -9.84 -3.17 2.15
C VAL A 64 -10.42 -3.42 0.75
N VAL A 65 -9.87 -4.37 -0.01
CA VAL A 65 -10.42 -4.75 -1.32
C VAL A 65 -11.89 -5.16 -1.22
N PHE A 66 -12.26 -5.94 -0.21
CA PHE A 66 -13.61 -6.46 -0.07
C PHE A 66 -14.56 -5.53 0.68
N VAL A 67 -14.04 -4.77 1.65
CA VAL A 67 -14.87 -4.05 2.63
C VAL A 67 -14.82 -2.53 2.43
N GLY A 68 -13.77 -2.01 1.79
CA GLY A 68 -13.46 -0.58 1.79
C GLY A 68 -14.55 0.31 1.18
N THR A 69 -15.10 -0.06 0.02
CA THR A 69 -16.22 0.69 -0.60
C THR A 69 -17.47 0.65 0.27
N GLY A 70 -17.83 -0.51 0.83
CA GLY A 70 -18.98 -0.65 1.72
C GLY A 70 -18.85 0.16 3.01
N VAL A 71 -17.63 0.34 3.53
CA VAL A 71 -17.38 1.23 4.68
C VAL A 71 -17.65 2.69 4.30
N LEU A 72 -17.20 3.15 3.13
CA LEU A 72 -17.49 4.51 2.69
C LEU A 72 -18.99 4.74 2.53
N ASP A 73 -19.69 3.79 1.92
CA ASP A 73 -21.14 3.86 1.73
C ASP A 73 -21.88 3.89 3.09
N PHE A 74 -21.43 3.09 4.06
CA PHE A 74 -21.99 3.07 5.41
C PHE A 74 -21.87 4.43 6.12
N PHE A 75 -20.74 5.12 5.96
CA PHE A 75 -20.52 6.46 6.52
C PHE A 75 -21.07 7.59 5.63
N GLY A 76 -21.65 7.29 4.46
CA GLY A 76 -22.12 8.29 3.51
C GLY A 76 -21.00 9.14 2.91
N ILE A 77 -19.77 8.61 2.86
CA ILE A 77 -18.60 9.30 2.34
C ILE A 77 -18.52 9.06 0.83
N SER A 78 -18.54 10.14 0.04
CA SER A 78 -18.35 10.01 -1.40
C SER A 78 -16.93 9.55 -1.74
N LEU A 79 -16.78 8.76 -2.80
CA LEU A 79 -15.47 8.37 -3.31
C LEU A 79 -14.58 9.59 -3.58
N PHE A 80 -15.14 10.68 -4.11
CA PHE A 80 -14.40 11.91 -4.36
C PHE A 80 -13.88 12.54 -3.07
N SER A 81 -14.70 12.63 -2.02
CA SER A 81 -14.27 13.12 -0.71
C SER A 81 -13.13 12.26 -0.13
N PHE A 82 -13.23 10.94 -0.30
CA PHE A 82 -12.21 10.01 0.15
C PHE A 82 -10.89 10.15 -0.64
N GLN A 83 -10.96 10.39 -1.96
CA GLN A 83 -9.79 10.71 -2.79
C GLN A 83 -9.06 11.95 -2.29
N VAL A 84 -9.81 13.02 -2.03
CA VAL A 84 -9.25 14.29 -1.54
C VAL A 84 -8.60 14.07 -0.17
N GLY A 85 -9.28 13.39 0.75
CA GLY A 85 -8.73 13.08 2.08
C GLY A 85 -7.47 12.21 2.02
N GLY A 86 -7.49 11.13 1.24
CA GLY A 86 -6.34 10.24 1.05
C GLY A 86 -5.15 10.96 0.39
N GLY A 87 -5.40 11.78 -0.62
CA GLY A 87 -4.39 12.60 -1.27
C GLY A 87 -3.76 13.64 -0.33
N LEU A 88 -4.57 14.27 0.53
CA LEU A 88 -4.06 15.18 1.56
C LEU A 88 -3.17 14.47 2.58
N ILE A 89 -3.57 13.27 3.04
CA ILE A 89 -2.73 12.49 3.96
C ILE A 89 -1.40 12.12 3.30
N LEU A 90 -1.42 11.67 2.04
CA LEU A 90 -0.19 11.36 1.29
C LEU A 90 0.72 12.57 1.13
N LEU A 91 0.14 13.72 0.77
CA LEU A 91 0.89 14.97 0.64
C LEU A 91 1.57 15.34 1.97
N LEU A 92 0.84 15.25 3.08
CA LEU A 92 1.37 15.55 4.40
C LEU A 92 2.48 14.58 4.81
N LEU A 93 2.31 13.27 4.57
CA LEU A 93 3.35 12.28 4.84
C LEU A 93 4.62 12.52 4.01
N GLY A 94 4.47 12.80 2.72
CA GLY A 94 5.60 13.14 1.85
C GLY A 94 6.33 14.40 2.32
N LEU A 95 5.59 15.43 2.72
CA LEU A 95 6.18 16.66 3.28
C LEU A 95 6.93 16.39 4.59
N LEU A 96 6.34 15.57 5.49
CA LEU A 96 6.98 15.17 6.74
C LEU A 96 8.30 14.44 6.47
N TYR A 97 8.36 13.55 5.48
CA TYR A 97 9.61 12.88 5.10
C TYR A 97 10.67 13.83 4.52
N VAL A 98 10.30 14.78 3.67
CA VAL A 98 11.25 15.77 3.12
C VAL A 98 11.82 16.67 4.23
N LEU A 99 11.01 16.95 5.25
CA LEU A 99 11.42 17.75 6.40
C LEU A 99 12.11 16.92 7.51
N ASP A 100 12.33 15.63 7.30
CA ASP A 100 12.87 14.68 8.29
C ASP A 100 12.07 14.63 9.62
N ILE A 101 10.76 14.90 9.55
CA ILE A 101 9.86 14.84 10.70
C ILE A 101 9.34 13.41 10.84
N GLN A 102 9.77 12.75 11.90
CA GLN A 102 9.37 11.37 12.19
C GLN A 102 7.94 11.32 12.75
N VAL A 103 7.06 10.63 12.04
CA VAL A 103 5.66 10.42 12.43
C VAL A 103 5.55 9.03 13.05
N GLY A 104 5.28 8.98 14.36
CA GLY A 104 5.32 7.74 15.14
C GLY A 104 6.58 7.67 16.00
N SER A 105 6.41 7.36 17.29
CA SER A 105 7.47 7.44 18.29
C SER A 105 8.65 6.53 17.98
N ALA A 106 9.73 7.12 17.48
CA ALA A 106 11.06 6.51 17.41
C ALA A 106 11.78 6.43 18.78
N ASN A 107 11.08 6.68 19.89
CA ASN A 107 11.69 6.74 21.22
C ASN A 107 11.53 5.47 22.07
N ASP A 108 10.90 4.41 21.55
CA ASP A 108 10.85 3.12 22.25
C ASP A 108 11.24 1.99 21.28
N TYR A 109 12.53 1.91 20.95
CA TYR A 109 13.13 0.80 20.20
C TYR A 109 13.19 -0.47 21.07
N LYS A 110 12.04 -0.95 21.55
CA LYS A 110 11.89 -2.39 21.77
C LYS A 110 11.66 -3.02 20.41
N SER A 111 12.43 -4.06 20.09
CA SER A 111 12.49 -4.75 18.80
C SER A 111 11.14 -5.19 18.19
N ASP A 112 10.04 -5.15 18.96
CA ASP A 112 8.68 -5.44 18.53
C ASP A 112 7.90 -4.24 17.95
N ILE A 113 8.34 -2.98 18.17
CA ILE A 113 7.60 -1.74 17.80
C ILE A 113 7.97 -1.21 16.40
N ILE A 114 8.99 -1.77 15.74
CA ILE A 114 9.34 -1.42 14.34
C ILE A 114 8.30 -2.01 13.35
N ILE A 115 7.61 -3.08 13.75
CA ILE A 115 6.70 -3.86 12.90
C ILE A 115 5.39 -3.11 12.58
N PRO A 116 4.74 -2.40 13.53
CA PRO A 116 3.58 -1.56 13.23
C PRO A 116 3.90 -0.31 12.42
N MET A 117 5.16 0.04 12.14
CA MET A 117 5.52 1.23 11.33
C MET A 117 5.83 0.88 9.87
N ALA A 118 6.50 -0.25 9.62
CA ALA A 118 6.68 -0.74 8.25
C ALA A 118 5.35 -1.12 7.59
N THR A 119 4.36 -1.54 8.37
CA THR A 119 3.05 -1.96 7.86
C THR A 119 2.21 -0.80 7.27
N PRO A 120 2.03 0.36 7.96
CA PRO A 120 1.47 1.59 7.39
C PRO A 120 2.32 2.21 6.29
N LEU A 121 3.60 1.87 6.16
CA LEU A 121 4.40 2.36 5.03
C LEU A 121 3.97 1.66 3.73
N ILE A 122 3.75 0.34 3.79
CA ILE A 122 3.43 -0.51 2.62
C ILE A 122 1.93 -0.45 2.28
N ALA A 123 1.07 -0.63 3.29
CA ALA A 123 -0.39 -0.55 3.16
C ALA A 123 -0.89 0.80 3.65
N GLY A 124 -0.13 1.86 3.33
CA GLY A 124 -0.41 3.19 3.82
C GLY A 124 -1.70 3.79 3.32
N PRO A 125 -2.06 4.97 3.83
CA PRO A 125 -3.27 5.67 3.44
C PRO A 125 -3.41 5.82 1.92
N GLY A 126 -2.31 6.03 1.20
CA GLY A 126 -2.32 6.04 -0.27
C GLY A 126 -2.70 4.72 -0.91
N ALA A 127 -2.10 3.61 -0.45
CA ALA A 127 -2.40 2.28 -0.98
C ALA A 127 -3.86 1.89 -0.68
N ILE A 128 -4.37 2.21 0.51
CA ILE A 128 -5.78 2.02 0.88
C ILE A 128 -6.68 2.84 -0.03
N THR A 129 -6.38 4.13 -0.23
CA THR A 129 -7.13 4.99 -1.13
C THR A 129 -7.14 4.42 -2.54
N ALA A 130 -5.98 4.11 -3.09
CA ALA A 130 -5.85 3.54 -4.44
C ALA A 130 -6.66 2.25 -4.62
N VAL A 131 -6.56 1.31 -3.66
CA VAL A 131 -7.30 0.05 -3.71
C VAL A 131 -8.81 0.31 -3.76
N ILE A 132 -9.35 1.17 -2.89
CA ILE A 132 -10.79 1.46 -2.86
C ILE A 132 -11.26 2.05 -4.19
N LEU A 133 -10.46 2.93 -4.81
CA LEU A 133 -10.79 3.52 -6.11
C LEU A 133 -10.75 2.50 -7.24
N LEU A 134 -9.72 1.67 -7.26
CA LEU A 134 -9.58 0.63 -8.27
C LEU A 134 -10.69 -0.41 -8.13
N VAL A 135 -11.11 -0.75 -6.91
CA VAL A 135 -12.26 -1.63 -6.65
C VAL A 135 -13.55 -1.01 -7.14
N SER A 136 -13.76 0.29 -6.91
CA SER A 136 -14.92 1.00 -7.44
C SER A 136 -14.96 1.05 -8.96
N GLN A 137 -13.80 1.03 -9.64
CA GLN A 137 -13.71 1.14 -11.10
C GLN A 137 -13.76 -0.22 -11.81
N PHE A 138 -13.09 -1.22 -11.26
CA PHE A 138 -12.79 -2.48 -11.94
C PHE A 138 -13.36 -3.71 -11.23
N GLY A 139 -14.13 -3.52 -10.15
CA GLY A 139 -14.57 -4.59 -9.26
C GLY A 139 -13.43 -5.12 -8.40
N PHE A 140 -13.71 -6.16 -7.61
CA PHE A 140 -12.76 -6.64 -6.60
C PHE A 140 -11.65 -7.55 -7.15
N TRP A 141 -11.90 -8.32 -8.21
CA TRP A 141 -10.95 -9.32 -8.70
C TRP A 141 -9.67 -8.72 -9.31
N ILE A 142 -9.79 -7.68 -10.13
CA ILE A 142 -8.63 -7.07 -10.82
C ILE A 142 -7.69 -6.38 -9.81
N PRO A 143 -8.19 -5.50 -8.93
CA PRO A 143 -7.35 -4.84 -7.93
C PRO A 143 -6.78 -5.85 -6.93
N LEU A 144 -7.53 -6.91 -6.55
CA LEU A 144 -7.01 -7.99 -5.72
C LEU A 144 -5.76 -8.61 -6.37
N ALA A 145 -5.87 -9.05 -7.63
CA ALA A 145 -4.74 -9.63 -8.35
C ALA A 145 -3.56 -8.65 -8.44
N ALA A 146 -3.82 -7.38 -8.77
CA ALA A 146 -2.78 -6.35 -8.85
C ALA A 146 -2.10 -6.09 -7.49
N THR A 147 -2.86 -6.06 -6.38
CA THR A 147 -2.33 -5.93 -5.02
C THR A 147 -1.46 -7.12 -4.64
N LEU A 148 -1.90 -8.35 -4.94
CA LEU A 148 -1.15 -9.57 -4.64
C LEU A 148 0.20 -9.58 -5.38
N VAL A 149 0.20 -9.21 -6.67
CA VAL A 149 1.42 -9.14 -7.48
C VAL A 149 2.37 -8.05 -6.96
N ASN A 150 1.86 -6.88 -6.59
CA ASN A 150 2.67 -5.81 -6.02
C ASN A 150 3.30 -6.19 -4.67
N LEU A 151 2.53 -6.81 -3.77
CA LEU A 151 3.05 -7.28 -2.49
C LEU A 151 4.11 -8.38 -2.67
N PHE A 152 3.92 -9.27 -3.65
CA PHE A 152 4.93 -10.29 -3.99
C PHE A 152 6.20 -9.65 -4.54
N LEU A 153 6.07 -8.68 -5.44
CA LEU A 153 7.22 -7.93 -5.98
C LEU A 153 7.97 -7.20 -4.85
N PHE A 154 7.23 -6.60 -3.92
CA PHE A 154 7.83 -5.90 -2.80
C PHE A 154 8.54 -6.86 -1.82
N TRP A 155 7.95 -8.02 -1.57
CA TRP A 155 8.57 -9.09 -0.83
C TRP A 155 9.87 -9.57 -1.47
N PHE A 156 9.84 -9.77 -2.80
CA PHE A 156 11.03 -10.16 -3.57
C PHE A 156 12.13 -9.09 -3.52
N ALA A 157 11.76 -7.81 -3.58
CA ALA A 157 12.72 -6.70 -3.52
C ALA A 157 13.41 -6.56 -2.15
N MET A 158 12.81 -7.07 -1.07
CA MET A 158 13.37 -7.04 0.29
C MET A 158 14.32 -8.21 0.61
N TYR A 159 14.48 -9.19 -0.29
CA TYR A 159 15.16 -10.46 -0.01
C TYR A 159 16.53 -10.59 -0.66
#